data_AF-A0AAP0KQ77-F1
#
_entry.id   AF-A0AAP0KQ77-F1
#
_cell.length_a   1.000
_cell.length_b   1.000
_cell.length_c   1.000
_cell.angle_alpha   90.00
_cell.angle_beta   90.00
_cell.angle_gamma   90.00
#
_symmetry.space_group_name_H-M   'P 1'
#
loop_
_entity.id
_entity.type
_entity.pdbx_description
1 polymer ?
#
loop_
_entity_poly.entity_id
_entity_poly.type
_entity_poly.pdbx_seq_one_letter_code
_entity_poly.pdbx_strand_id
1 'polypeptide(L)'
;MTFFLICQTLFVQMDQQIMCSSHESNKSDICLADCATTHTILKNIEYFFNLNLVEANVQTIYGISNLINGSGRSNIMLPGGTTIHVDNALYSEKSKRNLLSFKDIRQNGYHIETVNENNREFLYVTLVSNGKKEVLEKFSALSSGLYFTHIRHIETNVVLNKKINDPKTFIL
;
A
#
# COMPACT_ATOMS: atom_id res chain seq x y z
N MET A 1 -8.90 12.27 28.87
CA MET A 1 -7.66 11.66 28.33
C MET A 1 -7.65 10.15 28.62
N THR A 2 -8.69 9.44 28.17
CA THR A 2 -8.89 8.01 28.51
C THR A 2 -9.56 7.23 27.36
N PHE A 3 -10.22 7.93 26.42
CA PHE A 3 -10.78 7.32 25.21
C PHE A 3 -9.75 7.05 24.09
N PHE A 4 -8.58 7.70 24.13
CA PHE A 4 -7.56 7.56 23.06
C PHE A 4 -6.63 6.35 23.27
N LEU A 5 -6.40 5.89 24.51
CA LEU A 5 -5.55 4.72 24.79
C LEU A 5 -6.24 3.38 24.48
N ILE A 6 -7.57 3.31 24.62
CA ILE A 6 -8.36 2.10 24.35
C ILE A 6 -8.41 1.82 22.84
N CYS A 7 -8.50 2.86 22.00
CA CYS A 7 -8.55 2.71 20.55
C CYS A 7 -7.21 2.22 19.95
N GLN A 8 -6.07 2.55 20.57
CA GLN A 8 -4.77 2.03 20.13
C GLN A 8 -4.45 0.61 20.61
N THR A 9 -5.10 0.10 21.66
CA THR A 9 -4.82 -1.25 22.19
C THR A 9 -5.80 -2.30 21.64
N LEU A 10 -7.08 -1.97 21.51
CA LEU A 10 -8.10 -2.91 21.02
C LEU A 10 -8.13 -3.09 19.49
N PHE A 11 -7.84 -2.05 18.69
CA PHE A 11 -7.66 -2.23 17.22
C PHE A 11 -6.37 -2.98 16.88
N VAL A 12 -5.35 -2.94 17.75
CA VAL A 12 -4.04 -3.55 17.49
C VAL A 12 -4.05 -5.06 17.75
N GLN A 13 -4.80 -5.54 18.75
CA GLN A 13 -4.76 -6.95 19.15
C GLN A 13 -5.55 -7.91 18.25
N MET A 14 -6.72 -7.52 17.71
CA MET A 14 -7.52 -8.43 16.85
C MET A 14 -6.94 -8.58 15.44
N ASP A 15 -6.38 -7.52 14.86
CA ASP A 15 -5.80 -7.55 13.50
C ASP A 15 -4.36 -8.09 13.46
N GLN A 16 -3.67 -8.19 14.62
CA GLN A 16 -2.30 -8.71 14.69
C GLN A 16 -2.20 -10.20 14.34
N GLN A 17 -3.22 -10.99 14.67
CA GLN A 17 -3.15 -12.45 14.54
C GLN A 17 -3.28 -12.92 13.07
N ILE A 18 -3.98 -12.15 12.23
CA ILE A 18 -4.04 -12.36 10.76
C ILE A 18 -2.77 -11.82 10.08
N MET A 19 -2.21 -10.72 10.58
CA MET A 19 -1.02 -10.08 10.00
C MET A 19 0.30 -10.83 10.27
N CYS A 20 0.33 -11.75 11.24
CA CYS A 20 1.53 -12.49 11.63
C CYS A 20 1.63 -13.92 11.03
N SER A 21 0.64 -14.41 10.26
CA SER A 21 0.54 -15.84 9.93
C SER A 21 1.03 -16.27 8.53
N SER A 22 1.77 -15.45 7.77
CA SER A 22 2.30 -15.89 6.48
C SER A 22 3.70 -16.50 6.61
N HIS A 23 3.77 -17.81 6.90
CA HIS A 23 4.98 -18.62 6.67
C HIS A 23 5.03 -19.03 5.18
N GLU A 24 6.11 -18.59 4.50
CA GLU A 24 6.73 -19.04 3.22
C GLU A 24 5.83 -19.55 2.07
N SER A 25 5.76 -18.91 0.89
CA SER A 25 6.82 -18.90 -0.12
C SER A 25 6.43 -18.02 -1.32
N ASN A 26 6.33 -16.71 -1.09
CA ASN A 26 6.43 -15.63 -2.09
C ASN A 26 6.31 -14.33 -1.29
N LYS A 27 7.34 -13.48 -1.29
CA LYS A 27 7.49 -12.31 -0.39
C LYS A 27 6.42 -11.24 -0.68
N SER A 28 5.21 -11.45 -0.18
CA SER A 28 4.10 -10.50 -0.27
C SER A 28 3.93 -9.77 1.05
N ASP A 29 3.76 -8.44 0.98
CA ASP A 29 3.47 -7.61 2.15
C ASP A 29 1.98 -7.32 2.23
N ILE A 30 1.47 -7.08 3.44
CA ILE A 30 0.10 -6.58 3.62
C ILE A 30 0.05 -5.08 3.32
N CYS A 31 -1.03 -4.65 2.66
CA CYS A 31 -1.32 -3.26 2.34
C CYS A 31 -2.78 -2.94 2.67
N LEU A 32 -3.02 -1.83 3.36
CA LEU A 32 -4.36 -1.31 3.60
C LEU A 32 -4.76 -0.37 2.48
N ALA A 33 -6.00 -0.47 2.00
CA ALA A 33 -6.55 0.48 1.05
C ALA A 33 -7.30 1.59 1.82
N ASP A 34 -6.92 2.85 1.61
CA ASP A 34 -7.40 3.98 2.40
C ASP A 34 -7.92 5.11 1.51
N CYS A 35 -9.14 5.58 1.81
CA CYS A 35 -9.78 6.69 1.13
C CYS A 35 -9.43 8.06 1.72
N ALA A 36 -8.94 8.08 2.97
CA ALA A 36 -8.59 9.29 3.70
C ALA A 36 -7.13 9.70 3.50
N THR A 37 -6.29 8.85 2.90
CA THR A 37 -4.90 9.19 2.59
C THR A 37 -4.75 9.87 1.23
N THR A 38 -3.94 10.93 1.18
CA THR A 38 -3.60 11.66 -0.04
C THR A 38 -2.48 11.01 -0.84
N HIS A 39 -1.69 10.15 -0.20
CA HIS A 39 -0.52 9.50 -0.78
C HIS A 39 -0.51 8.01 -0.41
N THR A 40 -0.06 7.19 -1.34
CA THR A 40 0.36 5.82 -1.03
C THR A 40 1.68 5.85 -0.24
N ILE A 41 1.76 5.06 0.83
CA ILE A 41 2.93 4.96 1.70
C ILE A 41 3.43 3.52 1.69
N LEU A 42 4.71 3.33 1.39
CA LEU A 42 5.33 2.02 1.26
C LEU A 42 6.53 1.90 2.18
N LYS A 43 6.63 0.76 2.86
CA LYS A 43 7.66 0.52 3.88
C LYS A 43 8.99 0.02 3.32
N ASN A 44 8.95 -0.60 2.13
CA ASN A 44 10.10 -1.27 1.53
C ASN A 44 10.54 -0.53 0.26
N ILE A 45 11.85 -0.30 0.13
CA ILE A 45 12.44 0.34 -1.05
C ILE A 45 12.20 -0.47 -2.33
N GLU A 46 12.02 -1.80 -2.22
CA GLU A 46 11.82 -2.73 -3.36
C GLU A 46 10.62 -2.38 -4.25
N TYR A 47 9.62 -1.65 -3.74
CA TYR A 47 8.46 -1.23 -4.52
C TYR A 47 8.75 -0.06 -5.46
N PHE A 48 9.75 0.75 -5.14
CA PHE A 48 10.12 1.93 -5.91
C PHE A 48 11.03 1.53 -7.06
N PHE A 49 10.89 2.16 -8.23
CA PHE A 49 11.91 2.07 -9.28
C PHE A 49 12.69 3.39 -9.42
N ASN A 50 12.14 4.47 -8.86
CA ASN A 50 12.83 5.73 -8.65
C ASN A 50 12.48 6.20 -7.24
N LEU A 51 13.48 6.38 -6.39
CA LEU A 51 13.31 6.83 -5.02
C LEU A 51 14.33 7.93 -4.72
N ASN A 52 13.83 9.10 -4.36
CA ASN A 52 14.65 10.18 -3.81
C ASN A 52 14.57 10.12 -2.29
N LEU A 53 15.68 9.75 -1.65
CA LEU A 53 15.79 9.71 -0.19
C LEU A 53 15.96 11.13 0.34
N VAL A 54 14.86 11.68 0.84
CA VAL A 54 14.81 12.98 1.49
C VAL A 54 13.89 12.84 2.67
N GLU A 55 14.39 13.20 3.86
CA GLU A 55 13.54 13.26 5.04
C GLU A 55 12.56 14.42 4.89
N ALA A 56 11.27 14.11 5.03
CA ALA A 56 10.21 15.08 4.90
C ALA A 56 9.22 14.96 6.06
N ASN A 57 8.70 16.12 6.45
CA ASN A 57 7.61 16.21 7.40
C ASN A 57 6.28 16.04 6.66
N VAL A 58 5.40 15.20 7.21
CA VAL A 58 4.02 15.06 6.74
C VAL A 58 3.04 15.56 7.77
N GLN A 59 1.99 16.23 7.31
CA GLN A 59 0.88 16.62 8.15
C GLN A 59 -0.06 15.43 8.31
N THR A 60 -0.19 14.95 9.54
CA THR A 60 -1.18 13.95 9.92
C THR A 60 -2.30 14.63 10.71
N ILE A 61 -3.41 13.91 10.94
CA ILE A 61 -4.48 14.39 11.83
C ILE A 61 -4.00 14.62 13.28
N TYR A 62 -2.87 14.01 13.68
CA TYR A 62 -2.24 14.18 14.99
C TYR A 62 -1.21 15.32 15.01
N GLY A 63 -0.98 15.98 13.86
CA GLY A 63 0.04 17.01 13.69
C GLY A 63 1.18 16.58 12.77
N ILE A 64 2.24 17.37 12.76
CA ILE A 64 3.41 17.15 11.90
C ILE A 64 4.20 15.92 12.39
N SER A 65 4.55 15.04 11.47
CA SER A 65 5.31 13.82 11.75
C SER A 65 6.45 13.64 10.76
N ASN A 66 7.64 13.27 11.26
CA ASN A 66 8.86 13.05 10.48
C ASN A 66 9.01 11.58 10.04
N LEU A 67 7.92 10.99 9.57
CA LEU A 67 7.86 9.57 9.21
C LEU A 67 8.37 9.28 7.80
N ILE A 68 8.50 10.28 6.93
CA ILE A 68 8.83 10.07 5.52
C ILE A 68 10.33 10.15 5.31
N ASN A 69 10.89 9.09 4.74
CA ASN A 69 12.30 8.92 4.42
C ASN A 69 12.62 9.16 2.94
N GLY A 70 11.60 9.34 2.11
CA GLY A 70 11.77 9.67 0.70
C GLY A 70 10.46 9.64 -0.06
N SER A 71 10.53 9.97 -1.34
CA SER A 71 9.41 9.86 -2.26
C SER A 71 9.87 9.48 -3.66
N GLY A 72 8.97 8.91 -4.44
CA GLY A 72 9.25 8.63 -5.83
C GLY A 72 8.21 7.72 -6.48
N ARG A 73 8.56 7.24 -7.68
CA ARG A 73 7.66 6.43 -8.49
C ARG A 73 7.75 4.96 -8.09
N SER A 74 6.58 4.34 -7.96
CA SER A 74 6.44 2.97 -7.51
C SER A 74 5.51 2.18 -8.41
N ASN A 75 5.77 0.87 -8.53
CA ASN A 75 4.84 -0.08 -9.11
C ASN A 75 4.56 -1.19 -8.10
N ILE A 76 3.27 -1.39 -7.82
CA ILE A 76 2.80 -2.38 -6.86
C ILE A 76 2.01 -3.44 -7.62
N MET A 77 2.33 -4.71 -7.44
CA MET A 77 1.57 -5.82 -8.02
C MET A 77 0.60 -6.39 -6.97
N LEU A 78 -0.68 -6.43 -7.33
CA LEU A 78 -1.76 -7.03 -6.54
C LEU A 78 -1.87 -8.55 -6.80
N PRO A 79 -2.63 -9.31 -5.98
CA PRO A 79 -2.66 -10.76 -6.07
C PRO A 79 -3.17 -11.30 -7.41
N GLY A 80 -4.16 -10.64 -8.02
CA GLY A 80 -4.70 -10.96 -9.35
C GLY A 80 -3.80 -10.55 -10.51
N GLY A 81 -2.59 -10.03 -10.25
CA GLY A 81 -1.66 -9.57 -11.28
C GLY A 81 -1.89 -8.12 -11.74
N THR A 82 -2.89 -7.44 -11.17
CA THR A 82 -3.13 -6.02 -11.45
C THR A 82 -1.96 -5.20 -10.93
N THR A 83 -1.40 -4.34 -11.80
CA THR A 83 -0.32 -3.43 -11.41
C THR A 83 -0.89 -2.06 -11.13
N ILE A 84 -0.54 -1.48 -9.99
CA ILE A 84 -0.84 -0.10 -9.64
C ILE A 84 0.42 0.73 -9.81
N HIS A 85 0.38 1.67 -10.75
CA HIS A 85 1.39 2.71 -10.92
C HIS A 85 1.13 3.85 -9.94
N VAL A 86 2.15 4.27 -9.21
CA VAL A 86 2.05 5.41 -8.29
C VAL A 86 3.13 6.41 -8.63
N ASP A 87 2.73 7.59 -9.09
CA ASP A 87 3.65 8.65 -9.51
C ASP A 87 4.44 9.25 -8.33
N ASN A 88 3.78 9.40 -7.19
CA ASN A 88 4.35 10.02 -5.99
C ASN A 88 4.04 9.21 -4.73
N ALA A 89 4.65 8.02 -4.62
CA ALA A 89 4.59 7.22 -3.41
C ALA A 89 5.58 7.77 -2.37
N LEU A 90 5.20 7.67 -1.10
CA LEU A 90 6.06 8.04 0.02
C LEU A 90 6.73 6.80 0.61
N TYR A 91 8.04 6.87 0.80
CA TYR A 91 8.81 5.84 1.49
C TYR A 91 8.86 6.15 2.98
N SER A 92 8.49 5.17 3.80
CA SER A 92 8.55 5.28 5.26
C SER A 92 8.95 3.94 5.88
N GLU A 93 10.24 3.80 6.20
CA GLU A 93 10.79 2.57 6.80
C GLU A 93 10.14 2.26 8.16
N LYS A 94 9.82 3.32 8.90
CA LYS A 94 9.20 3.24 10.24
C LYS A 94 7.70 2.93 10.19
N SER A 95 7.09 2.94 9.01
CA SER A 95 5.67 2.60 8.90
C SER A 95 5.43 1.14 9.24
N LYS A 96 4.42 0.88 10.08
CA LYS A 96 4.03 -0.48 10.46
C LYS A 96 3.35 -1.24 9.32
N ARG A 97 2.76 -0.52 8.35
CA ARG A 97 1.93 -1.07 7.28
C ARG A 97 2.15 -0.30 5.98
N ASN A 98 1.93 -0.96 4.84
CA ASN A 98 1.78 -0.24 3.58
C ASN A 98 0.36 0.33 3.50
N LEU A 99 0.21 1.51 2.91
CA LEU A 99 -1.08 2.16 2.64
C LEU A 99 -1.18 2.45 1.15
N LEU A 100 -2.24 1.98 0.51
CA LEU A 100 -2.58 2.24 -0.88
C LEU A 100 -3.72 3.26 -0.93
N SER A 101 -3.46 4.42 -1.53
CA SER A 101 -4.49 5.45 -1.67
C SER A 101 -5.53 5.04 -2.71
N PHE A 102 -6.80 5.26 -2.38
CA PHE A 102 -7.91 5.16 -3.33
C PHE A 102 -7.73 6.12 -4.51
N LYS A 103 -7.02 7.23 -4.32
CA LYS A 103 -6.66 8.16 -5.39
C LYS A 103 -5.80 7.47 -6.44
N ASP A 104 -4.75 6.77 -6.03
CA ASP A 104 -3.81 6.12 -6.95
C ASP A 104 -4.48 4.96 -7.70
N ILE A 105 -5.33 4.17 -7.01
CA ILE A 105 -6.14 3.13 -7.68
C ILE A 105 -6.99 3.74 -8.81
N ARG A 106 -7.67 4.86 -8.55
CA ARG A 106 -8.50 5.56 -9.55
C ARG A 106 -7.68 6.19 -10.67
N GLN A 107 -6.49 6.71 -10.36
CA GLN A 107 -5.58 7.25 -11.37
C GLN A 107 -5.09 6.18 -12.36
N ASN A 108 -5.10 4.91 -11.97
CA ASN A 108 -4.83 3.78 -12.88
C ASN A 108 -6.05 3.37 -13.72
N GLY A 109 -7.16 4.12 -13.66
CA GLY A 109 -8.36 3.84 -14.44
C GLY A 109 -9.28 2.78 -13.83
N TYR A 110 -9.01 2.35 -12.59
CA TYR A 110 -9.84 1.38 -11.89
C TYR A 110 -10.93 2.06 -11.04
N HIS A 111 -12.06 1.39 -10.91
CA HIS A 111 -13.13 1.77 -10.01
C HIS A 111 -13.09 0.92 -8.74
N ILE A 112 -13.56 1.52 -7.65
CA ILE A 112 -13.61 0.88 -6.35
C ILE A 112 -15.06 0.83 -5.87
N GLU A 113 -15.53 -0.35 -5.46
CA GLU A 113 -16.87 -0.55 -4.92
C GLU A 113 -16.84 -1.46 -3.69
N THR A 114 -17.63 -1.16 -2.66
CA THR A 114 -17.84 -2.07 -1.53
C THR A 114 -18.96 -3.04 -1.89
N VAL A 115 -18.72 -4.34 -1.69
CA VAL A 115 -19.64 -5.41 -2.04
C VAL A 115 -19.76 -6.38 -0.88
N ASN A 116 -20.98 -6.86 -0.61
CA ASN A 116 -21.21 -7.96 0.31
C ASN A 116 -21.42 -9.26 -0.48
N GLU A 117 -20.54 -10.24 -0.27
CA GLU A 117 -20.68 -11.60 -0.79
C GLU A 117 -20.76 -12.59 0.36
N ASN A 118 -21.83 -13.38 0.42
CA ASN A 118 -21.99 -14.44 1.42
C ASN A 118 -21.77 -13.94 2.87
N ASN A 119 -22.34 -12.77 3.20
CA ASN A 119 -22.19 -12.08 4.49
C ASN A 119 -20.75 -11.65 4.82
N ARG A 120 -19.88 -11.54 3.83
CA ARG A 120 -18.53 -10.97 3.97
C ARG A 120 -18.41 -9.74 3.10
N GLU A 121 -17.89 -8.69 3.69
CA GLU A 121 -17.65 -7.44 2.98
C GLU A 121 -16.29 -7.47 2.30
N PHE A 122 -16.26 -6.95 1.08
CA PHE A 122 -15.07 -6.79 0.27
C PHE A 122 -15.06 -5.40 -0.35
N LEU A 123 -13.86 -4.90 -0.62
CA LEU A 123 -13.65 -3.76 -1.50
C LEU A 123 -13.11 -4.28 -2.83
N TYR A 124 -13.88 -4.09 -3.89
CA TYR A 124 -13.52 -4.53 -5.21
C TYR A 124 -12.75 -3.46 -5.95
N VAL A 125 -11.74 -3.88 -6.69
CA VAL A 125 -11.12 -3.09 -7.75
C VAL A 125 -11.64 -3.63 -9.07
N THR A 126 -12.26 -2.77 -9.86
CA THR A 126 -12.96 -3.14 -11.08
C THR A 126 -12.49 -2.31 -12.27
N LEU A 127 -12.62 -2.87 -13.46
CA LEU A 127 -12.39 -2.18 -14.72
C LEU A 127 -13.68 -2.24 -15.54
N VAL A 128 -14.03 -1.13 -16.17
CA VAL A 128 -15.18 -1.08 -17.09
C VAL A 128 -14.64 -1.00 -18.52
N SER A 129 -14.79 -2.10 -19.26
CA SER A 129 -14.35 -2.23 -20.65
C SER A 129 -15.56 -2.51 -21.54
N ASN A 130 -15.76 -1.70 -22.58
CA ASN A 130 -16.90 -1.83 -23.51
C ASN A 130 -18.27 -1.91 -22.80
N GLY A 131 -18.45 -1.14 -21.73
CA GLY A 131 -19.69 -1.14 -20.92
C GLY A 131 -19.87 -2.36 -20.01
N LYS A 132 -18.94 -3.31 -20.02
CA LYS A 132 -18.95 -4.47 -19.12
C LYS A 132 -18.01 -4.23 -17.94
N LYS A 133 -18.52 -4.47 -16.74
CA LYS A 133 -17.75 -4.43 -15.49
C LYS A 133 -17.04 -5.77 -15.29
N GLU A 134 -15.74 -5.71 -15.03
CA GLU A 134 -14.88 -6.83 -14.66
C GLU A 134 -14.28 -6.58 -13.27
N VAL A 135 -14.31 -7.60 -12.40
CA VAL A 135 -13.66 -7.54 -11.09
C VAL A 135 -12.24 -8.05 -11.24
N LEU A 136 -11.26 -7.17 -11.03
CA LEU A 136 -9.83 -7.51 -11.15
C LEU A 136 -9.26 -7.98 -9.81
N GLU A 137 -9.65 -7.33 -8.71
CA GLU A 137 -9.12 -7.63 -7.38
C GLU A 137 -10.23 -7.54 -6.32
N LYS A 138 -10.08 -8.31 -5.25
CA LYS A 138 -10.97 -8.29 -4.08
C LYS A 138 -10.13 -8.08 -2.83
N PHE A 139 -10.34 -6.95 -2.14
CA PHE A 139 -9.69 -6.66 -0.87
C PHE A 139 -10.61 -7.07 0.27
N SER A 140 -10.08 -7.79 1.24
CA SER A 140 -10.86 -8.31 2.36
C SER A 140 -11.12 -7.21 3.39
N ALA A 141 -12.31 -7.18 3.96
CA ALA A 141 -12.59 -6.34 5.12
C ALA A 141 -11.97 -6.92 6.39
N LEU A 142 -11.44 -6.04 7.23
CA LEU A 142 -11.03 -6.32 8.60
C LEU A 142 -12.20 -6.06 9.55
N SER A 143 -12.11 -6.61 10.76
CA SER A 143 -13.08 -6.32 11.83
C SER A 143 -13.14 -4.82 12.18
N SER A 144 -12.05 -4.10 11.89
CA SER A 144 -11.91 -2.65 12.00
C SER A 144 -12.71 -1.85 10.95
N GLY A 145 -13.31 -2.49 9.95
CA GLY A 145 -13.96 -1.84 8.81
C GLY A 145 -12.98 -1.31 7.76
N LEU A 146 -11.68 -1.56 7.93
CA LEU A 146 -10.66 -1.26 6.93
C LEU A 146 -10.56 -2.39 5.90
N TYR A 147 -10.05 -2.07 4.71
CA TYR A 147 -9.83 -3.07 3.67
C TYR A 147 -8.34 -3.33 3.48
N PHE A 148 -7.98 -4.59 3.25
CA PHE A 148 -6.60 -4.98 3.02
C PHE A 148 -6.43 -5.95 1.85
N THR A 149 -5.21 -5.96 1.32
CA THR A 149 -4.76 -6.89 0.29
C THR A 149 -3.29 -7.24 0.50
N HIS A 150 -2.80 -8.20 -0.29
CA HIS A 150 -1.39 -8.52 -0.37
C HIS A 150 -0.77 -7.84 -1.58
N ILE A 151 0.41 -7.27 -1.41
CA ILE A 151 1.16 -6.61 -2.46
C ILE A 151 2.51 -7.26 -2.65
N ARG A 152 3.03 -7.20 -3.87
CA ARG A 152 4.38 -7.67 -4.24
C ARG A 152 5.08 -6.62 -5.06
N HIS A 153 6.40 -6.54 -4.91
CA HIS A 153 7.21 -5.71 -5.80
C HIS A 153 7.34 -6.39 -7.17
N ILE A 154 7.65 -5.59 -8.18
CA ILE A 154 8.01 -6.10 -9.51
C ILE A 154 9.53 -6.27 -9.56
N GLU A 155 10.03 -7.42 -10.02
CA GLU A 155 11.46 -7.76 -9.98
C GLU A 155 12.36 -6.72 -10.66
N THR A 156 11.88 -6.09 -11.74
CA THR A 156 12.62 -5.04 -12.47
C THR A 156 12.91 -3.82 -11.59
N ASN A 157 12.03 -3.48 -10.65
CA ASN A 157 12.24 -2.38 -9.70
C ASN A 157 13.44 -2.68 -8.78
N VAL A 158 13.57 -3.93 -8.32
CA VAL A 158 14.65 -4.38 -7.43
C VAL A 158 16.02 -4.24 -8.11
N VAL A 159 16.12 -4.60 -9.39
CA VAL A 159 17.37 -4.49 -10.16
C VAL A 159 17.80 -3.03 -10.33
N LEU A 160 16.86 -2.13 -10.60
CA LEU A 160 17.15 -0.69 -10.72
C LEU A 160 17.63 -0.10 -9.40
N ASN A 161 16.99 -0.44 -8.28
CA ASN A 161 17.40 0.04 -6.96
C ASN A 161 18.79 -0.46 -6.56
N LYS A 162 19.14 -1.71 -6.89
CA LYS A 162 20.50 -2.21 -6.66
C LYS A 162 21.55 -1.39 -7.38
N LYS A 163 21.28 -0.91 -8.61
CA LYS A 163 22.18 0.00 -9.34
C LYS A 163 22.26 1.38 -8.70
N ILE A 164 21.15 1.93 -8.21
CA ILE A 164 21.14 3.24 -7.51
C ILE A 164 21.95 3.17 -6.21
N ASN A 165 21.86 2.05 -5.50
CA ASN A 165 22.57 1.84 -4.22
C ASN A 165 24.03 1.41 -4.41
N ASP A 166 24.50 1.15 -5.64
CA ASP A 166 25.91 0.93 -5.92
C ASP A 166 26.56 2.27 -6.33
N PRO A 167 27.38 2.90 -5.45
CA PRO A 167 27.97 4.20 -5.72
C PRO A 167 28.95 4.20 -6.91
N LYS A 168 29.25 3.05 -7.53
CA LYS A 168 30.17 2.94 -8.66
C LYS A 168 29.51 3.01 -10.05
N THR A 169 28.19 3.12 -10.17
CA THR A 169 27.51 2.91 -11.46
C THR A 169 27.14 4.17 -12.27
N PHE A 170 27.75 5.32 -11.99
CA PHE A 170 27.67 6.49 -12.88
C PHE A 170 29.05 6.85 -13.42
N ILE A 171 29.45 6.18 -14.51
CA ILE A 171 30.37 6.77 -15.49
C ILE A 171 29.47 7.19 -16.66
N LEU A 172 29.40 8.50 -16.90
CA LEU A 172 28.69 9.12 -18.01
C LEU A 172 29.38 8.78 -19.34
#